data_AF-A0A9P5QCE7-F1
#
_entry.id   AF-A0A9P5QCE7-F1
#
_cell.length_a   1.000
_cell.length_b   1.000
_cell.length_c   1.000
_cell.angle_alpha   90.00
_cell.angle_beta   90.00
_cell.angle_gamma   90.00
#
_symmetry.space_group_name_H-M   'P 1'
#
loop_
_entity.id
_entity.type
_entity.pdbx_description
1 polymer ?
#
loop_
_entity_poly.entity_id
_entity_poly.type
_entity_poly.pdbx_seq_one_letter_code
_entity_poly.pdbx_strand_id
1 'polypeptide(L)'
;LLKRVNELLKDALQERNSERALRLCDKVKSKLEDAEKIFAKKNINSPAQDDGIANAYHSLGGIFDGLQRPDMAKESHAKASEWGHIHSEALQTGLPQHSSKNETAKTDESIPLIFSHNVVLPVTKYELPQDDARVASTLQLAYSLSLMLPSSISENKLDASDSNTQQNIVNSDEQDRLRNISTNIVRAFIRDELKKPDVVAEVVSLAAVLDQDDFRELLRAFVDGIEHSVLLKVHLLDGLAHLIRNAAPGYIDVDDIVKILGLLNMRLERTHLQSSQHIYRLAMTVSRVLDSMVDSQVKGLKREQLHEPLLIYLKDLQASSDPYMIYQAAYAYQALQYISDDETIFQATLRRTGKVVQGISGVVSAVKALDLNRFLQGLGDLQKGPADPGNAIVAANDAYQHARTLAESGQNLFESLKEGLSFGCKRTWYPALRGLDLLVQEGRLVEFEKLIRKAPCRQDPAFQWGVCQRLGEIAVSTLWDSDIRQCATLYLGEFYRDNVIWGRQASIEPLIHCIFSELTGSSDVIVAGHALEQLQELKTKQLLSQNNTSSYPIAVTLPPQASPLLEYVQNNPDVETILRRLRRKRPKKDDQD
;
A
#
# COMPACT_ATOMS: atom_id res chain seq x y z
N LEU A 1 35.38 31.55 10.41
CA LEU A 1 35.12 30.80 11.66
C LEU A 1 34.22 29.59 11.41
N LEU A 2 33.01 29.77 10.86
CA LEU A 2 32.10 28.67 10.51
C LEU A 2 32.72 27.57 9.63
N LYS A 3 33.50 27.93 8.60
CA LYS A 3 34.26 26.95 7.80
C LYS A 3 35.17 26.04 8.63
N ARG A 4 35.83 26.62 9.65
CA ARG A 4 36.72 25.88 10.57
C ARG A 4 35.95 25.05 11.59
N VAL A 5 34.76 25.51 11.98
CA VAL A 5 33.82 24.74 12.80
C VAL A 5 33.35 23.50 12.03
N ASN A 6 33.00 23.64 10.75
CA ASN A 6 32.56 22.53 9.92
C ASN A 6 33.68 21.51 9.67
N GLU A 7 34.93 21.95 9.53
CA GLU A 7 36.10 21.06 9.47
C GLU A 7 36.26 20.25 10.76
N LEU A 8 36.15 20.89 11.93
CA LEU A 8 36.28 20.20 13.22
C LEU A 8 35.10 19.27 13.54
N LEU A 9 33.89 19.62 13.10
CA LEU A 9 32.73 18.73 13.16
C LEU A 9 32.97 17.48 12.32
N LYS A 10 33.49 17.65 11.10
CA LYS A 10 33.86 16.54 10.22
C LYS A 10 34.94 15.64 10.84
N ASP A 11 35.95 16.23 11.46
CA ASP A 11 37.01 15.48 12.15
C ASP A 11 36.46 14.72 13.37
N ALA A 12 35.55 15.33 14.15
CA ALA A 12 34.90 14.68 15.28
C ALA A 12 34.02 13.49 14.86
N LEU A 13 33.34 13.62 13.70
CA LEU A 13 32.48 12.59 13.12
C LEU A 13 33.25 11.36 12.59
N GLN A 14 34.52 11.53 12.21
CA GLN A 14 35.36 10.46 11.67
C GLN A 14 36.24 9.80 12.74
N GLU A 15 36.28 10.36 13.94
CA GLU A 15 37.14 9.89 15.02
C GLU A 15 36.52 8.68 15.73
N ARG A 16 37.18 7.52 15.62
CA ARG A 16 36.70 6.25 16.20
C ARG A 16 36.94 6.19 17.72
N ASN A 17 37.82 7.03 18.25
CA ASN A 17 38.07 7.13 19.68
C ASN A 17 37.13 8.16 20.32
N SER A 18 36.22 7.70 21.18
CA SER A 18 35.19 8.53 21.83
C SER A 18 35.76 9.69 22.65
N GLU A 19 36.90 9.53 23.32
CA GLU A 19 37.54 10.63 24.06
C GLU A 19 38.10 11.71 23.14
N ARG A 20 38.64 11.29 21.98
CA ARG A 20 39.21 12.22 21.00
C ARG A 20 38.11 12.94 20.22
N ALA A 21 37.01 12.25 19.91
CA ALA A 21 35.80 12.85 19.36
C ALA A 21 35.23 13.91 20.32
N LEU A 22 35.14 13.61 21.62
CA LEU A 22 34.66 14.54 22.64
C LEU A 22 35.53 15.82 22.71
N ARG A 23 36.86 15.68 22.69
CA ARG A 23 37.79 16.84 22.67
C ARG A 23 37.64 17.70 21.41
N LEU A 24 37.24 17.10 20.29
CA LEU A 24 36.95 17.84 19.06
C LEU A 24 35.59 18.56 19.17
N CYS A 25 34.58 17.93 19.77
CA CYS A 25 33.29 18.56 20.10
C CYS A 25 33.46 19.76 21.03
N ASP A 26 34.30 19.67 22.06
CA ASP A 26 34.57 20.81 22.96
C ASP A 26 35.23 21.98 22.22
N LYS A 27 36.14 21.68 21.28
CA LYS A 27 36.75 22.70 20.40
C LYS A 27 35.75 23.32 19.44
N VAL A 28 34.78 22.54 18.95
CA VAL A 28 33.68 23.04 18.12
C VAL A 28 32.80 23.97 18.94
N LYS A 29 32.36 23.55 20.14
CA LYS A 29 31.52 24.33 21.04
C LYS A 29 32.17 25.68 21.37
N SER A 30 33.43 25.67 21.78
CA SER A 30 34.18 26.91 22.07
C SER A 30 34.28 27.84 20.86
N LYS A 31 34.49 27.32 19.65
CA LYS A 31 34.56 28.15 18.43
C LYS A 31 33.20 28.67 17.97
N LEU A 32 32.12 27.95 18.26
CA LEU A 32 30.77 28.43 18.05
C LEU A 32 30.47 29.59 18.99
N GLU A 33 30.76 29.47 20.28
CA GLU A 33 30.58 30.54 21.26
C GLU A 33 31.42 31.80 20.94
N ASP A 34 32.63 31.63 20.40
CA ASP A 34 33.44 32.75 19.89
C ASP A 34 32.79 33.41 18.66
N ALA A 35 32.20 32.61 17.78
CA ALA A 35 31.47 33.12 16.61
C ALA A 35 30.25 33.93 17.05
N GLU A 36 29.43 33.40 17.97
CA GLU A 36 28.28 34.10 18.56
C GLU A 36 28.65 35.48 19.10
N LYS A 37 29.71 35.56 19.90
CA LYS A 37 30.20 36.82 20.48
C LYS A 37 30.67 37.83 19.42
N ILE A 38 31.23 37.35 18.32
CA ILE A 38 31.68 38.22 17.21
C ILE A 38 30.47 38.75 16.43
N PHE A 39 29.47 37.91 16.20
CA PHE A 39 28.26 38.30 15.47
C PHE A 39 27.39 39.27 16.29
N ALA A 40 27.23 39.01 17.59
CA ALA A 40 26.55 39.92 18.52
C ALA A 40 27.24 41.29 18.62
N LYS A 41 28.57 41.36 18.52
CA LYS A 41 29.32 42.63 18.61
C LYS A 41 29.33 43.45 17.32
N LYS A 42 29.20 42.81 16.16
CA LYS A 42 29.32 43.51 14.87
C LYS A 42 27.97 43.93 14.28
N ASN A 43 26.85 43.60 14.92
CA ASN A 43 25.49 43.87 14.42
C ASN A 43 25.31 43.40 12.96
N ILE A 44 25.95 42.28 12.62
CA ILE A 44 25.89 41.68 11.29
C ILE A 44 24.69 40.73 11.30
N ASN A 45 23.55 41.21 10.80
CA ASN A 45 22.36 40.38 10.60
C ASN A 45 22.39 39.85 9.17
N SER A 46 22.90 38.63 9.00
CA SER A 46 22.84 37.92 7.72
C SER A 46 22.17 36.57 7.96
N PRO A 47 20.97 36.32 7.39
CA PRO A 47 20.24 35.07 7.58
C PRO A 47 21.08 33.83 7.28
N ALA A 48 21.94 33.89 6.26
CA ALA A 48 22.82 32.80 5.87
C ALA A 48 23.91 32.45 6.91
N GLN A 49 24.25 33.38 7.81
CA GLN A 49 25.25 33.17 8.87
C GLN A 49 24.60 32.62 10.14
N ASP A 50 23.40 33.09 10.47
CA ASP A 50 22.60 32.58 11.59
C ASP A 50 22.16 31.12 11.33
N ASP A 51 21.73 30.82 10.10
CA ASP A 51 21.49 29.45 9.63
C ASP A 51 22.77 28.59 9.74
N GLY A 52 23.93 29.18 9.47
CA GLY A 52 25.21 28.49 9.57
C GLY A 52 25.58 28.10 11.01
N ILE A 53 25.21 28.92 11.99
CA ILE A 53 25.44 28.67 13.43
C ILE A 53 24.42 27.67 13.96
N ALA A 54 23.15 27.83 13.61
CA ALA A 54 22.08 26.90 13.99
C ALA A 54 22.37 25.48 13.49
N ASN A 55 22.75 25.33 12.22
CA ASN A 55 23.12 24.04 11.63
C ASN A 55 24.35 23.40 12.30
N ALA A 56 25.33 24.20 12.70
CA ALA A 56 26.52 23.70 13.38
C ALA A 56 26.23 23.21 14.80
N TYR A 57 25.35 23.90 15.55
CA TYR A 57 24.88 23.42 16.85
C TYR A 57 24.00 22.17 16.73
N HIS A 58 23.15 22.10 15.71
CA HIS A 58 22.35 20.91 15.45
C HIS A 58 23.24 19.69 15.14
N SER A 59 24.27 19.89 14.31
CA SER A 59 25.26 18.84 13.99
C SER A 59 26.05 18.41 15.23
N LEU A 60 26.42 19.35 16.10
CA LEU A 60 27.10 19.06 17.36
C LEU A 60 26.22 18.24 18.31
N GLY A 61 24.92 18.56 18.38
CA GLY A 61 23.94 17.80 19.16
C GLY A 61 23.84 16.34 18.73
N GLY A 62 23.77 16.10 17.41
CA GLY A 62 23.77 14.74 16.86
C GLY A 62 25.03 13.93 17.17
N ILE A 63 26.21 14.58 17.26
CA ILE A 63 27.44 13.91 17.69
C ILE A 63 27.38 13.52 19.17
N PHE A 64 26.86 14.40 20.03
CA PHE A 64 26.71 14.09 21.45
C PHE A 64 25.70 12.96 21.71
N ASP A 65 24.62 12.86 20.94
CA ASP A 65 23.70 11.72 20.98
C ASP A 65 24.41 10.41 20.61
N GLY A 66 25.22 10.42 19.54
CA GLY A 66 26.03 9.26 19.14
C GLY A 66 27.08 8.85 20.18
N LEU A 67 27.57 9.80 20.99
CA LEU A 67 28.47 9.57 22.11
C LEU A 67 27.75 9.23 23.43
N GLN A 68 26.42 9.05 23.41
CA GLN A 68 25.58 8.78 24.59
C GLN A 68 25.69 9.88 25.67
N ARG A 69 25.75 11.15 25.24
CA ARG A 69 25.81 12.34 26.11
C ARG A 69 24.54 13.19 25.96
N PRO A 70 23.39 12.69 26.47
CA PRO A 70 22.08 13.29 26.19
C PRO A 70 21.93 14.71 26.71
N ASP A 71 22.60 15.07 27.81
CA ASP A 71 22.52 16.43 28.37
C ASP A 71 23.22 17.46 27.45
N MET A 72 24.34 17.06 26.84
CA MET A 72 25.11 17.92 25.92
C MET A 72 24.45 18.01 24.54
N ALA A 73 23.79 16.92 24.13
CA ALA A 73 22.98 16.90 22.92
C ALA A 73 21.78 17.85 23.05
N LYS A 74 21.04 17.75 24.16
CA LYS A 74 19.92 18.66 24.47
C LYS A 74 20.35 20.12 24.52
N GLU A 75 21.46 20.43 25.18
CA GLU A 75 22.00 21.80 25.23
C GLU A 75 22.34 22.32 23.83
N SER A 76 22.96 21.50 22.99
CA SER A 76 23.34 21.89 21.62
C SER A 76 22.11 22.06 20.72
N HIS A 77 21.09 21.21 20.84
CA HIS A 77 19.85 21.37 20.10
C HIS A 77 19.02 22.59 20.56
N ALA A 78 19.04 22.91 21.85
CA ALA A 78 18.41 24.12 22.37
C ALA A 78 19.06 25.39 21.78
N LYS A 79 20.40 25.45 21.73
CA LYS A 79 21.12 26.55 21.08
C LYS A 79 20.84 26.63 19.58
N ALA A 80 20.72 25.49 18.89
CA ALA A 80 20.35 25.49 17.48
C ALA A 80 18.97 26.13 17.23
N SER A 81 18.01 25.86 18.12
CA SER A 81 16.66 26.44 18.06
C SER A 81 16.66 27.94 18.39
N GLU A 82 17.44 28.39 19.38
CA GLU A 82 17.57 29.80 19.74
C GLU A 82 18.05 30.64 18.56
N TRP A 83 19.07 30.19 17.84
CA TRP A 83 19.58 30.88 16.64
C TRP A 83 18.60 30.86 15.46
N GLY A 84 17.73 29.87 15.35
CA GLY A 84 16.68 29.80 14.32
C GLY A 84 15.52 30.77 14.52
N HIS A 85 15.27 31.26 15.76
CA HIS A 85 14.12 32.11 16.08
C HIS A 85 14.37 33.63 15.98
N ILE A 86 15.63 34.08 16.03
CA ILE A 86 15.99 35.50 16.15
C ILE A 86 15.48 36.38 14.98
N HIS A 87 15.07 35.81 13.84
CA HIS A 87 14.53 36.56 12.69
C HIS A 87 13.03 36.38 12.41
N SER A 88 12.29 35.58 13.18
CA SER A 88 10.83 35.48 13.02
C SER A 88 10.07 36.67 13.66
N GLU A 89 10.65 37.33 14.67
CA GLU A 89 10.00 38.45 15.37
C GLU A 89 10.20 39.82 14.68
N ALA A 90 11.17 39.94 13.76
CA ALA A 90 11.49 41.21 13.10
C ALA A 90 10.56 41.59 11.92
N LEU A 91 9.61 40.72 11.54
CA LEU A 91 8.71 40.91 10.39
C LEU A 91 7.23 41.15 10.74
N GLN A 92 6.88 41.32 12.03
CA GLN A 92 5.48 41.48 12.48
C GLN A 92 5.05 42.90 12.89
N THR A 93 5.75 43.96 12.47
CA THR A 93 5.27 45.34 12.69
C THR A 93 4.90 46.02 11.38
N GLY A 94 3.62 45.92 11.00
CA GLY A 94 2.98 46.89 10.10
C GLY A 94 1.93 46.32 9.15
N LEU A 95 0.63 46.40 9.54
CA LEU A 95 -0.57 46.75 8.74
C LEU A 95 -1.86 46.26 9.45
N PRO A 96 -3.04 46.87 9.18
CA PRO A 96 -3.96 47.30 10.23
C PRO A 96 -5.12 46.34 10.49
N GLN A 97 -5.64 46.44 11.70
CA GLN A 97 -6.89 45.83 12.14
C GLN A 97 -8.08 46.30 11.29
N HIS A 98 -8.74 45.37 10.62
CA HIS A 98 -10.16 45.50 10.29
C HIS A 98 -10.95 44.42 11.01
N SER A 99 -11.77 44.89 11.94
CA SER A 99 -12.73 44.12 12.71
C SER A 99 -13.96 43.75 11.90
N SER A 100 -14.49 42.56 12.21
CA SER A 100 -15.91 42.20 12.21
C SER A 100 -16.50 41.74 10.87
N LYS A 101 -16.85 40.45 10.78
CA LYS A 101 -18.11 39.92 11.33
C LYS A 101 -18.08 38.39 11.35
N ASN A 102 -18.55 37.84 12.47
CA ASN A 102 -18.88 36.44 12.67
C ASN A 102 -19.90 35.98 11.62
N GLU A 103 -19.52 35.06 10.75
CA GLU A 103 -20.45 34.11 10.17
C GLU A 103 -20.23 32.76 10.85
N THR A 104 -21.19 32.46 11.71
CA THR A 104 -21.39 31.19 12.40
C THR A 104 -21.22 30.01 11.47
N ALA A 105 -20.37 29.07 11.90
CA ALA A 105 -20.27 27.72 11.39
C ALA A 105 -21.67 27.13 11.14
N LYS A 106 -22.00 26.93 9.87
CA LYS A 106 -23.09 26.04 9.48
C LYS A 106 -22.60 24.62 9.71
N THR A 107 -23.23 24.02 10.72
CA THR A 107 -23.46 22.61 10.96
C THR A 107 -23.11 21.68 9.81
N ASP A 108 -22.23 20.73 10.15
CA ASP A 108 -21.97 19.43 9.54
C ASP A 108 -23.31 18.67 9.37
N GLU A 109 -24.08 18.99 8.33
CA GLU A 109 -25.20 18.15 7.90
C GLU A 109 -24.59 16.84 7.39
N SER A 110 -24.72 15.79 8.20
CA SER A 110 -24.16 14.48 7.91
C SER A 110 -24.76 13.92 6.62
N ILE A 111 -24.04 14.07 5.52
CA ILE A 111 -24.37 13.40 4.27
C ILE A 111 -24.52 11.92 4.59
N PRO A 112 -25.67 11.30 4.28
CA PRO A 112 -25.88 9.89 4.57
C PRO A 112 -24.76 9.05 3.95
N LEU A 113 -24.34 8.01 4.66
CA LEU A 113 -23.34 7.08 4.12
C LEU A 113 -23.98 6.28 2.98
N ILE A 114 -23.23 6.07 1.90
CA ILE A 114 -23.66 5.23 0.78
C ILE A 114 -23.64 3.77 1.19
N PHE A 115 -22.58 3.32 1.86
CA PHE A 115 -22.54 2.00 2.48
C PHE A 115 -23.31 2.02 3.79
N SER A 116 -24.45 1.32 3.82
CA SER A 116 -25.36 1.29 4.97
C SER A 116 -24.97 0.25 6.03
N HIS A 117 -24.17 -0.77 5.67
CA HIS A 117 -23.78 -1.86 6.56
C HIS A 117 -22.43 -2.46 6.15
N ASN A 118 -21.78 -3.12 7.11
CA ASN A 118 -20.57 -3.91 6.85
C ASN A 118 -20.99 -5.30 6.37
N VAL A 119 -20.28 -5.80 5.36
CA VAL A 119 -20.54 -7.10 4.75
C VAL A 119 -19.23 -7.86 4.78
N VAL A 120 -19.15 -8.93 5.57
CA VAL A 120 -18.03 -9.88 5.45
C VAL A 120 -18.03 -10.34 4.00
N LEU A 121 -16.87 -10.25 3.33
CA LEU A 121 -16.72 -10.65 1.92
C LEU A 121 -17.46 -11.99 1.73
N PRO A 122 -18.50 -12.06 0.88
CA PRO A 122 -19.33 -13.24 0.77
C PRO A 122 -18.46 -14.47 0.49
N VAL A 123 -18.31 -15.33 1.50
CA VAL A 123 -17.79 -16.67 1.26
C VAL A 123 -18.94 -17.38 0.58
N THR A 124 -18.86 -17.52 -0.75
CA THR A 124 -19.82 -18.33 -1.49
C THR A 124 -19.92 -19.68 -0.79
N LYS A 125 -21.08 -19.95 -0.16
CA LYS A 125 -21.30 -21.21 0.53
C LYS A 125 -21.44 -22.28 -0.54
N TYR A 126 -20.56 -23.26 -0.52
CA TYR A 126 -20.69 -24.44 -1.37
C TYR A 126 -21.30 -25.57 -0.55
N GLU A 127 -22.16 -26.37 -1.19
CA GLU A 127 -22.56 -27.64 -0.62
C GLU A 127 -21.32 -28.48 -0.33
N LEU A 128 -21.27 -29.17 0.80
CA LEU A 128 -20.11 -30.00 1.10
C LEU A 128 -20.15 -31.27 0.27
N PRO A 129 -19.00 -31.77 -0.22
CA PRO A 129 -18.95 -33.06 -0.86
C PRO A 129 -19.38 -34.14 0.14
N GLN A 130 -20.19 -35.10 -0.32
CA GLN A 130 -20.43 -36.32 0.44
C GLN A 130 -19.11 -37.10 0.60
N ASP A 131 -19.00 -37.92 1.64
CA ASP A 131 -17.83 -38.78 1.88
C ASP A 131 -17.43 -39.54 0.61
N ASP A 132 -16.14 -39.49 0.26
CA ASP A 132 -15.55 -40.09 -0.94
C ASP A 132 -16.11 -39.61 -2.30
N ALA A 133 -17.09 -38.70 -2.32
CA ALA A 133 -17.67 -38.15 -3.53
C ALA A 133 -16.68 -37.23 -4.26
N ARG A 134 -16.95 -37.02 -5.55
CA ARG A 134 -16.19 -36.05 -6.36
C ARG A 134 -16.52 -34.65 -5.87
N VAL A 135 -15.47 -33.85 -5.70
CA VAL A 135 -15.58 -32.40 -5.53
C VAL A 135 -15.91 -31.80 -6.89
N ALA A 136 -16.94 -30.97 -6.96
CA ALA A 136 -17.48 -30.36 -8.16
C ALA A 136 -16.61 -29.19 -8.68
N SER A 137 -15.93 -28.46 -7.80
CA SER A 137 -15.07 -27.35 -8.17
C SER A 137 -13.94 -27.10 -7.16
N THR A 138 -12.89 -26.42 -7.61
CA THR A 138 -11.76 -26.05 -6.74
C THR A 138 -12.19 -25.05 -5.65
N LEU A 139 -13.21 -24.24 -5.92
CA LEU A 139 -13.79 -23.35 -4.92
C LEU A 139 -14.57 -24.11 -3.84
N GLN A 140 -15.30 -25.18 -4.21
CA GLN A 140 -15.91 -26.09 -3.23
C GLN A 140 -14.84 -26.79 -2.38
N LEU A 141 -13.71 -27.18 -2.97
CA LEU A 141 -12.57 -27.74 -2.24
C LEU A 141 -12.01 -26.73 -1.24
N ALA A 142 -11.73 -25.51 -1.71
CA ALA A 142 -11.21 -24.42 -0.87
C ALA A 142 -12.16 -24.11 0.30
N TYR A 143 -13.46 -24.01 0.03
CA TYR A 143 -14.48 -23.83 1.06
C TYR A 143 -14.51 -24.97 2.07
N SER A 144 -14.42 -26.22 1.61
CA SER A 144 -14.42 -27.39 2.49
C SER A 144 -13.19 -27.40 3.41
N LEU A 145 -12.01 -27.05 2.87
CA LEU A 145 -10.76 -26.96 3.63
C LEU A 145 -10.72 -25.76 4.59
N SER A 146 -11.33 -24.64 4.23
CA SER A 146 -11.35 -23.46 5.10
C SER A 146 -12.16 -23.68 6.39
N LEU A 147 -13.23 -24.48 6.31
CA LEU A 147 -14.02 -24.91 7.48
C LEU A 147 -13.22 -25.81 8.44
N MET A 148 -12.12 -26.40 7.98
CA MET A 148 -11.24 -27.28 8.78
C MET A 148 -10.08 -26.52 9.44
N LEU A 149 -9.84 -25.27 9.07
CA LEU A 149 -8.80 -24.47 9.71
C LEU A 149 -9.21 -24.17 11.17
N PRO A 150 -8.27 -24.26 12.13
CA PRO A 150 -8.54 -23.90 13.52
C PRO A 150 -9.06 -22.47 13.57
N SER A 151 -10.34 -22.29 13.92
CA SER A 151 -10.98 -20.98 13.83
C SER A 151 -10.43 -20.05 14.89
N SER A 152 -9.73 -18.99 14.47
CA SER A 152 -9.70 -17.72 15.21
C SER A 152 -10.91 -16.86 14.81
N ILE A 153 -12.11 -17.46 14.76
CA ILE A 153 -13.35 -16.76 14.42
C ILE A 153 -14.09 -16.48 15.72
N SER A 154 -14.15 -15.18 16.01
CA SER A 154 -14.93 -14.55 17.07
C SER A 154 -16.33 -15.13 17.20
N GLU A 155 -16.74 -15.32 18.45
CA GLU A 155 -18.10 -15.62 18.90
C GLU A 155 -19.11 -14.66 18.25
N ASN A 156 -19.70 -15.03 17.12
CA ASN A 156 -20.97 -14.47 16.68
C ASN A 156 -21.75 -15.57 15.96
N LYS A 157 -22.89 -15.89 16.58
CA LYS A 157 -23.90 -16.90 16.26
C LYS A 157 -23.86 -17.40 14.80
N LEU A 158 -23.30 -18.59 14.62
CA LEU A 158 -23.62 -19.48 13.49
C LEU A 158 -24.98 -20.15 13.75
N ASP A 159 -25.79 -20.24 12.71
CA ASP A 159 -27.10 -20.89 12.74
C ASP A 159 -26.98 -22.38 13.11
N ALA A 160 -28.00 -22.90 13.79
CA ALA A 160 -28.04 -24.28 14.30
C ALA A 160 -27.92 -25.37 13.20
N SER A 161 -28.02 -25.04 11.91
CA SER A 161 -27.75 -25.99 10.82
C SER A 161 -26.27 -26.28 10.64
N ASP A 162 -25.38 -25.32 10.94
CA ASP A 162 -23.93 -25.46 10.72
C ASP A 162 -23.25 -26.35 11.77
N SER A 163 -23.90 -26.54 12.93
CA SER A 163 -23.40 -27.38 14.03
C SER A 163 -23.46 -28.89 13.75
N ASN A 164 -24.47 -29.36 13.00
CA ASN A 164 -24.54 -30.77 12.56
C ASN A 164 -23.59 -31.06 11.40
N THR A 165 -23.26 -30.05 10.59
CA THR A 165 -22.39 -30.18 9.39
C THR A 165 -20.90 -30.18 9.75
N GLN A 166 -20.51 -29.46 10.81
CA GLN A 166 -19.17 -29.60 11.41
C GLN A 166 -18.89 -31.04 11.87
N GLN A 167 -19.90 -31.79 12.34
CA GLN A 167 -19.70 -33.18 12.78
C GLN A 167 -19.38 -34.16 11.65
N ASN A 168 -19.78 -33.90 10.39
CA ASN A 168 -19.42 -34.74 9.24
C ASN A 168 -18.03 -34.42 8.68
N ILE A 169 -17.57 -33.16 8.78
CA ILE A 169 -16.19 -32.76 8.42
C ILE A 169 -15.14 -33.25 9.45
N VAL A 170 -15.58 -33.70 10.64
CA VAL A 170 -14.69 -34.18 11.72
C VAL A 170 -14.09 -35.57 11.44
N ASN A 171 -14.45 -36.27 10.35
CA ASN A 171 -13.75 -37.50 9.97
C ASN A 171 -12.34 -37.19 9.43
N SER A 172 -11.30 -37.54 10.19
CA SER A 172 -9.89 -37.30 9.83
C SER A 172 -9.52 -37.82 8.45
N ASP A 173 -10.10 -38.95 8.04
CA ASP A 173 -9.85 -39.54 6.73
C ASP A 173 -10.34 -38.65 5.57
N GLU A 174 -11.48 -37.97 5.76
CA GLU A 174 -12.07 -37.09 4.75
C GLU A 174 -11.30 -35.78 4.66
N GLN A 175 -10.82 -35.27 5.80
CA GLN A 175 -9.88 -34.15 5.84
C GLN A 175 -8.59 -34.47 5.09
N ASP A 176 -7.99 -35.64 5.36
CA ASP A 176 -6.79 -36.11 4.67
C ASP A 176 -7.02 -36.27 3.16
N ARG A 177 -8.21 -36.76 2.77
CA ARG A 177 -8.58 -36.91 1.36
C ARG A 177 -8.61 -35.55 0.66
N LEU A 178 -9.30 -34.58 1.25
CA LEU A 178 -9.43 -33.24 0.67
C LEU A 178 -8.08 -32.51 0.62
N ARG A 179 -7.25 -32.65 1.66
CA ARG A 179 -5.86 -32.16 1.65
C ARG A 179 -5.03 -32.82 0.54
N ASN A 180 -5.11 -34.14 0.39
CA ASN A 180 -4.38 -34.82 -0.69
C ASN A 180 -4.85 -34.37 -2.09
N ILE A 181 -6.14 -34.06 -2.26
CA ILE A 181 -6.63 -33.48 -3.53
C ILE A 181 -6.00 -32.11 -3.76
N SER A 182 -5.98 -31.20 -2.77
CA SER A 182 -5.35 -29.87 -2.94
C SER A 182 -3.86 -29.98 -3.23
N THR A 183 -3.13 -30.84 -2.53
CA THR A 183 -1.71 -31.12 -2.77
C THR A 183 -1.48 -31.62 -4.20
N ASN A 184 -2.31 -32.55 -4.68
CA ASN A 184 -2.19 -33.08 -6.02
C ASN A 184 -2.54 -32.06 -7.11
N ILE A 185 -3.43 -31.09 -6.84
CA ILE A 185 -3.68 -29.93 -7.72
C ILE A 185 -2.43 -29.06 -7.83
N VAL A 186 -1.77 -28.75 -6.71
CA VAL A 186 -0.50 -27.99 -6.70
C VAL A 186 0.56 -28.73 -7.51
N ARG A 187 0.73 -30.04 -7.30
CA ARG A 187 1.68 -30.87 -8.08
C ARG A 187 1.35 -30.90 -9.57
N ALA A 188 0.07 -30.96 -9.94
CA ALA A 188 -0.35 -30.90 -11.33
C ALA A 188 -0.01 -29.55 -11.97
N PHE A 189 -0.24 -28.44 -11.25
CA PHE A 189 0.16 -27.10 -11.69
C PHE A 189 1.68 -26.96 -11.89
N ILE A 190 2.48 -27.50 -10.96
CA ILE A 190 3.95 -27.46 -11.06
C ILE A 190 4.41 -28.13 -12.36
N ARG A 191 3.80 -29.27 -12.71
CA ARG A 191 4.10 -30.06 -13.93
C ARG A 191 3.53 -29.45 -15.21
N ASP A 192 2.51 -28.60 -15.13
CA ASP A 192 1.98 -27.91 -16.31
C ASP A 192 2.97 -26.86 -16.82
N GLU A 193 3.53 -27.07 -18.01
CA GLU A 193 4.46 -26.13 -18.64
C GLU A 193 3.76 -24.85 -19.15
N LEU A 194 2.49 -24.97 -19.56
CA LEU A 194 1.75 -23.90 -20.21
C LEU A 194 1.29 -22.85 -19.20
N LYS A 195 0.83 -23.27 -18.02
CA LYS A 195 0.36 -22.39 -16.93
C LYS A 195 -0.62 -21.34 -17.45
N LYS A 196 -1.67 -21.82 -18.11
CA LYS A 196 -2.71 -20.98 -18.72
C LYS A 196 -3.46 -20.15 -17.66
N PRO A 197 -4.14 -19.06 -18.06
CA PRO A 197 -4.77 -18.13 -17.11
C PRO A 197 -5.80 -18.80 -16.18
N ASP A 198 -6.60 -19.72 -16.72
CA ASP A 198 -7.61 -20.52 -16.02
C ASP A 198 -6.96 -21.44 -14.97
N VAL A 199 -5.88 -22.12 -15.35
CA VAL A 199 -5.09 -22.98 -14.47
C VAL A 199 -4.46 -22.17 -13.33
N VAL A 200 -3.93 -20.98 -13.63
CA VAL A 200 -3.37 -20.06 -12.63
C VAL A 200 -4.44 -19.59 -11.65
N ALA A 201 -5.59 -19.14 -12.15
CA ALA A 201 -6.70 -18.69 -11.31
C ALA A 201 -7.21 -19.83 -10.39
N GLU A 202 -7.27 -21.05 -10.92
CA GLU A 202 -7.67 -22.23 -10.15
C GLU A 202 -6.72 -22.51 -8.99
N VAL A 203 -5.41 -22.64 -9.22
CA VAL A 203 -4.47 -23.00 -8.15
C VAL A 203 -4.33 -21.88 -7.12
N VAL A 204 -4.41 -20.62 -7.55
CA VAL A 204 -4.34 -19.44 -6.68
C VAL A 204 -5.52 -19.40 -5.70
N SER A 205 -6.69 -19.92 -6.08
CA SER A 205 -7.87 -19.98 -5.20
C SER A 205 -7.68 -20.91 -3.99
N LEU A 206 -6.70 -21.84 -4.05
CA LEU A 206 -6.37 -22.72 -2.93
C LEU A 206 -5.38 -22.08 -1.93
N ALA A 207 -4.71 -20.98 -2.29
CA ALA A 207 -3.56 -20.47 -1.55
C ALA A 207 -3.80 -20.26 -0.05
N ALA A 208 -4.98 -19.76 0.33
CA ALA A 208 -5.33 -19.47 1.71
C ALA A 208 -5.60 -20.73 2.58
N VAL A 209 -5.78 -21.89 1.95
CA VAL A 209 -6.13 -23.16 2.64
C VAL A 209 -5.04 -24.23 2.54
N LEU A 210 -3.96 -23.96 1.81
CA LEU A 210 -2.81 -24.85 1.73
C LEU A 210 -2.07 -24.90 3.07
N ASP A 211 -1.40 -26.02 3.33
CA ASP A 211 -0.37 -26.06 4.35
C ASP A 211 0.88 -25.28 3.88
N GLN A 212 1.80 -25.06 4.81
CA GLN A 212 2.97 -24.22 4.55
C GLN A 212 3.87 -24.82 3.47
N ASP A 213 4.04 -26.14 3.43
CA ASP A 213 4.94 -26.79 2.49
C ASP A 213 4.39 -26.71 1.06
N ASP A 214 3.11 -27.06 0.86
CA ASP A 214 2.43 -26.95 -0.42
C ASP A 214 2.35 -25.49 -0.90
N PHE A 215 2.11 -24.55 0.01
CA PHE A 215 2.12 -23.12 -0.31
C PHE A 215 3.51 -22.67 -0.79
N ARG A 216 4.59 -23.10 -0.13
CA ARG A 216 5.95 -22.73 -0.52
C ARG A 216 6.37 -23.36 -1.85
N GLU A 217 5.98 -24.60 -2.11
CA GLU A 217 6.17 -25.23 -3.42
C GLU A 217 5.43 -24.46 -4.52
N LEU A 218 4.19 -24.05 -4.26
CA LEU A 218 3.41 -23.24 -5.18
C LEU A 218 4.07 -21.89 -5.43
N LEU A 219 4.45 -21.16 -4.38
CA LEU A 219 5.14 -19.87 -4.47
C LEU A 219 6.41 -19.99 -5.32
N ARG A 220 7.22 -21.02 -5.07
CA ARG A 220 8.42 -21.30 -5.86
C ARG A 220 8.10 -21.52 -7.34
N ALA A 221 7.05 -22.26 -7.66
CA ALA A 221 6.65 -22.50 -9.05
C ALA A 221 6.28 -21.20 -9.80
N PHE A 222 5.66 -20.23 -9.10
CA PHE A 222 5.40 -18.90 -9.66
C PHE A 222 6.69 -18.10 -9.86
N VAL A 223 7.57 -18.08 -8.85
CA VAL A 223 8.86 -17.39 -8.90
C VAL A 223 9.73 -17.95 -10.03
N ASP A 224 9.91 -19.27 -10.10
CA ASP A 224 10.68 -19.95 -11.15
C ASP A 224 10.07 -19.68 -12.53
N GLY A 225 8.74 -19.68 -12.64
CA GLY A 225 8.02 -19.36 -13.88
C GLY A 225 8.25 -17.93 -14.34
N ILE A 226 8.33 -16.96 -13.42
CA ILE A 226 8.65 -15.57 -13.72
C ILE A 226 10.14 -15.38 -14.00
N GLU A 227 11.03 -16.12 -13.34
CA GLU A 227 12.48 -15.99 -13.52
C GLU A 227 12.97 -16.58 -14.85
N HIS A 228 12.46 -17.75 -15.25
CA HIS A 228 13.02 -18.48 -16.39
C HIS A 228 12.29 -18.25 -17.72
N SER A 229 11.12 -17.59 -17.72
CA SER A 229 10.38 -17.34 -18.96
C SER A 229 11.04 -16.27 -19.84
N VAL A 230 11.26 -16.55 -21.13
CA VAL A 230 11.76 -15.53 -22.06
C VAL A 230 10.74 -14.40 -22.23
N LEU A 231 9.48 -14.76 -22.42
CA LEU A 231 8.36 -13.83 -22.51
C LEU A 231 7.75 -13.60 -21.12
N LEU A 232 7.30 -12.37 -20.86
CA LEU A 232 6.63 -12.04 -19.62
C LEU A 232 5.26 -12.74 -19.55
N LYS A 233 5.12 -13.70 -18.64
CA LYS A 233 3.84 -14.37 -18.38
C LYS A 233 3.01 -13.54 -17.40
N VAL A 234 2.21 -12.61 -17.92
CA VAL A 234 1.40 -11.65 -17.12
C VAL A 234 0.53 -12.35 -16.07
N HIS A 235 -0.09 -13.48 -16.40
CA HIS A 235 -0.93 -14.22 -15.46
C HIS A 235 -0.15 -14.76 -14.26
N LEU A 236 1.13 -15.11 -14.42
CA LEU A 236 1.97 -15.51 -13.29
C LEU A 236 2.31 -14.32 -12.39
N LEU A 237 2.46 -13.11 -12.93
CA LEU A 237 2.63 -11.91 -12.11
C LEU A 237 1.37 -11.63 -11.27
N ASP A 238 0.20 -11.67 -11.92
CA ASP A 238 -1.09 -11.45 -11.25
C ASP A 238 -1.32 -12.52 -10.15
N GLY A 239 -1.03 -13.79 -10.47
CA GLY A 239 -1.12 -14.89 -9.51
C GLY A 239 -0.12 -14.79 -8.35
N LEU A 240 1.14 -14.40 -8.62
CA LEU A 240 2.15 -14.17 -7.58
C LEU A 240 1.71 -13.06 -6.61
N ALA A 241 1.19 -11.94 -7.13
CA ALA A 241 0.67 -10.86 -6.30
C ALA A 241 -0.46 -11.35 -5.37
N HIS A 242 -1.32 -12.24 -5.88
CA HIS A 242 -2.40 -12.82 -5.10
C HIS A 242 -1.90 -13.80 -4.02
N LEU A 243 -0.92 -14.65 -4.35
CA LEU A 243 -0.28 -15.56 -3.37
C LEU A 243 0.35 -14.78 -2.22
N ILE A 244 1.09 -13.72 -2.51
CA ILE A 244 1.76 -12.90 -1.49
C ILE A 244 0.74 -12.19 -0.60
N ARG A 245 -0.34 -11.66 -1.19
CA ARG A 245 -1.39 -10.97 -0.45
C ARG A 245 -2.17 -11.90 0.48
N ASN A 246 -2.42 -13.14 0.05
CA ASN A 246 -3.25 -14.11 0.78
C ASN A 246 -2.44 -15.16 1.55
N ALA A 247 -1.13 -14.95 1.68
CA ALA A 247 -0.28 -15.83 2.46
C ALA A 247 -0.68 -15.80 3.94
N ALA A 248 -0.80 -16.97 4.55
CA ALA A 248 -0.97 -17.05 6.00
C ALA A 248 0.28 -16.46 6.71
N PRO A 249 0.11 -15.86 7.91
CA PRO A 249 1.24 -15.32 8.66
C PRO A 249 2.34 -16.36 8.88
N GLY A 250 3.58 -16.03 8.51
CA GLY A 250 4.74 -16.92 8.64
C GLY A 250 4.95 -17.89 7.48
N TYR A 251 4.09 -17.90 6.45
CA TYR A 251 4.30 -18.75 5.27
C TYR A 251 5.35 -18.19 4.30
N ILE A 252 5.56 -16.87 4.32
CA ILE A 252 6.59 -16.19 3.52
C ILE A 252 7.66 -15.66 4.46
N ASP A 253 8.90 -16.12 4.25
CA ASP A 253 10.06 -15.63 4.98
C ASP A 253 10.46 -14.23 4.48
N VAL A 254 11.03 -13.40 5.37
CA VAL A 254 11.48 -12.04 5.04
C VAL A 254 12.54 -12.06 3.92
N ASP A 255 13.42 -13.06 3.89
CA ASP A 255 14.42 -13.19 2.84
C ASP A 255 13.78 -13.55 1.48
N ASP A 256 12.72 -14.36 1.48
CA ASP A 256 12.01 -14.76 0.27
C ASP A 256 11.31 -13.56 -0.38
N ILE A 257 10.62 -12.71 0.40
CA ILE A 257 9.96 -11.52 -0.16
C ILE A 257 10.96 -10.49 -0.71
N VAL A 258 12.14 -10.37 -0.09
CA VAL A 258 13.23 -9.52 -0.61
C VAL A 258 13.79 -10.07 -1.92
N LYS A 259 13.98 -11.38 -2.04
CA LYS A 259 14.42 -12.03 -3.29
C LYS A 259 13.38 -11.87 -4.40
N ILE A 260 12.10 -12.00 -4.07
CA ILE A 260 11.00 -11.77 -5.03
C ILE A 260 11.03 -10.33 -5.53
N LEU A 261 11.20 -9.34 -4.63
CA LEU A 261 11.35 -7.94 -5.04
C LEU A 261 12.56 -7.74 -5.96
N GLY A 262 13.70 -8.36 -5.65
CA GLY A 262 14.90 -8.32 -6.49
C GLY A 262 14.68 -8.91 -7.89
N LEU A 263 13.99 -10.05 -7.98
CA LEU A 263 13.60 -10.67 -9.24
C LEU A 263 12.70 -9.73 -10.07
N LEU A 264 11.68 -9.15 -9.44
CA LEU A 264 10.75 -8.24 -10.11
C LEU A 264 11.46 -6.97 -10.59
N ASN A 265 12.38 -6.40 -9.80
CA ASN A 265 13.19 -5.25 -10.21
C ASN A 265 14.06 -5.59 -11.44
N MET A 266 14.73 -6.75 -11.43
CA MET A 266 15.51 -7.22 -12.58
C MET A 266 14.65 -7.41 -13.83
N ARG A 267 13.41 -7.90 -13.70
CA ARG A 267 12.46 -8.02 -14.82
C ARG A 267 11.97 -6.67 -15.31
N LEU A 268 11.71 -5.73 -14.40
CA LEU A 268 11.30 -4.36 -14.70
C LEU A 268 12.39 -3.63 -15.51
N GLU A 269 13.65 -3.71 -15.08
CA GLU A 269 14.80 -3.13 -15.79
C GLU A 269 15.05 -3.74 -17.17
N ARG A 270 14.85 -5.06 -17.33
CA ARG A 270 15.05 -5.77 -18.60
C ARG A 270 13.90 -5.62 -19.59
N THR A 271 12.73 -5.17 -19.14
CA THR A 271 11.56 -5.01 -20.00
C THR A 271 11.71 -3.74 -20.85
N HIS A 272 11.50 -3.87 -22.16
CA HIS A 272 11.64 -2.76 -23.09
C HIS A 272 10.62 -1.64 -22.80
N LEU A 273 11.07 -0.38 -22.77
CA LEU A 273 10.24 0.79 -22.39
C LEU A 273 8.99 0.99 -23.26
N GLN A 274 9.01 0.51 -24.51
CA GLN A 274 7.83 0.57 -25.40
C GLN A 274 6.73 -0.44 -25.03
N SER A 275 7.02 -1.43 -24.17
CA SER A 275 6.02 -2.37 -23.65
C SER A 275 5.33 -1.81 -22.41
N SER A 276 4.63 -0.68 -22.56
CA SER A 276 3.96 0.04 -21.45
C SER A 276 3.07 -0.86 -20.59
N GLN A 277 2.32 -1.77 -21.21
CA GLN A 277 1.48 -2.73 -20.50
C GLN A 277 2.28 -3.71 -19.63
N HIS A 278 3.42 -4.21 -20.12
CA HIS A 278 4.27 -5.12 -19.36
C HIS A 278 4.92 -4.41 -18.17
N ILE A 279 5.43 -3.20 -18.39
CA ILE A 279 6.02 -2.38 -17.33
C ILE A 279 4.95 -2.03 -16.29
N TYR A 280 3.74 -1.72 -16.73
CA TYR A 280 2.62 -1.42 -15.83
C TYR A 280 2.31 -2.63 -14.94
N ARG A 281 2.20 -3.83 -15.53
CA ARG A 281 1.93 -5.07 -14.79
C ARG A 281 3.06 -5.41 -13.81
N LEU A 282 4.31 -5.20 -14.19
CA LEU A 282 5.46 -5.38 -13.29
C LEU A 282 5.46 -4.34 -12.16
N ALA A 283 5.26 -3.06 -12.45
CA ALA A 283 5.17 -2.00 -11.45
C ALA A 283 3.99 -2.23 -10.47
N MET A 284 2.87 -2.75 -10.97
CA MET A 284 1.74 -3.17 -10.14
C MET A 284 2.10 -4.32 -9.22
N THR A 285 2.78 -5.34 -9.74
CA THR A 285 3.24 -6.49 -8.93
C THR A 285 4.26 -6.04 -7.87
N VAL A 286 5.20 -5.17 -8.25
CA VAL A 286 6.17 -4.55 -7.33
C VAL A 286 5.45 -3.82 -6.20
N SER A 287 4.45 -3.00 -6.49
CA SER A 287 3.66 -2.32 -5.44
C SER A 287 3.00 -3.31 -4.47
N ARG A 288 2.44 -4.42 -4.96
CA ARG A 288 1.81 -5.43 -4.08
C ARG A 288 2.84 -6.15 -3.20
N VAL A 289 4.03 -6.41 -3.71
CA VAL A 289 5.15 -6.94 -2.90
C VAL A 289 5.58 -5.93 -1.84
N LEU A 290 5.76 -4.67 -2.22
CA LEU A 290 6.12 -3.60 -1.28
C LEU A 290 5.06 -3.40 -0.19
N ASP A 291 3.78 -3.46 -0.54
CA ASP A 291 2.68 -3.43 0.43
C ASP A 291 2.80 -4.55 1.47
N SER A 292 3.02 -5.79 1.01
CA SER A 292 3.22 -6.94 1.90
C SER A 292 4.47 -6.80 2.78
N MET A 293 5.54 -6.20 2.25
CA MET A 293 6.75 -5.89 3.03
C MET A 293 6.51 -4.82 4.09
N VAL A 294 5.72 -3.79 3.78
CA VAL A 294 5.31 -2.77 4.75
C VAL A 294 4.45 -3.38 5.85
N ASP A 295 3.47 -4.21 5.50
CA ASP A 295 2.59 -4.90 6.46
C ASP A 295 3.38 -5.84 7.37
N SER A 296 4.39 -6.53 6.81
CA SER A 296 5.29 -7.44 7.53
C SER A 296 6.44 -6.73 8.24
N GLN A 297 6.52 -5.40 8.16
CA GLN A 297 7.56 -4.56 8.76
C GLN A 297 9.00 -4.96 8.38
N VAL A 298 9.21 -5.32 7.11
CA VAL A 298 10.55 -5.63 6.58
C VAL A 298 11.45 -4.40 6.71
N LYS A 299 12.71 -4.62 7.10
CA LYS A 299 13.73 -3.58 7.29
C LYS A 299 15.07 -4.06 6.75
N GLY A 300 15.99 -3.12 6.54
CA GLY A 300 17.36 -3.43 6.13
C GLY A 300 17.45 -3.83 4.66
N LEU A 301 16.61 -3.25 3.80
CA LEU A 301 16.79 -3.40 2.36
C LEU A 301 18.15 -2.82 1.96
N LYS A 302 18.94 -3.60 1.22
CA LYS A 302 20.26 -3.14 0.76
C LYS A 302 20.11 -1.89 -0.09
N ARG A 303 20.60 -0.76 0.41
CA ARG A 303 20.41 0.55 -0.21
C ARG A 303 20.91 0.57 -1.65
N GLU A 304 22.17 0.17 -1.83
CA GLU A 304 22.89 0.28 -3.10
C GLU A 304 22.47 -0.79 -4.12
N GLN A 305 21.95 -1.93 -3.66
CA GLN A 305 21.65 -3.07 -4.53
C GLN A 305 20.20 -3.12 -4.98
N LEU A 306 19.27 -2.57 -4.19
CA LEU A 306 17.84 -2.74 -4.45
C LEU A 306 17.03 -1.48 -4.16
N HIS A 307 17.22 -0.84 -3.00
CA HIS A 307 16.34 0.27 -2.57
C HIS A 307 16.49 1.52 -3.45
N GLU A 308 17.70 2.07 -3.55
CA GLU A 308 17.96 3.30 -4.33
C GLU A 308 17.78 3.09 -5.84
N PRO A 309 18.30 2.00 -6.45
CA PRO A 309 18.06 1.75 -7.88
C PRO A 309 16.57 1.67 -8.22
N LEU A 310 15.78 0.96 -7.41
CA LEU A 310 14.34 0.84 -7.63
C LEU A 310 13.63 2.18 -7.41
N LEU A 311 14.01 2.97 -6.39
CA LEU A 311 13.46 4.33 -6.20
C LEU A 311 13.73 5.22 -7.42
N ILE A 312 14.94 5.19 -7.98
CA ILE A 312 15.31 5.95 -9.17
C ILE A 312 14.47 5.51 -10.36
N TYR A 313 14.40 4.19 -10.61
CA TYR A 313 13.63 3.67 -11.74
C TYR A 313 12.14 4.03 -11.64
N LEU A 314 11.54 3.86 -10.45
CA LEU A 314 10.14 4.23 -10.22
C LEU A 314 9.91 5.72 -10.40
N LYS A 315 10.88 6.56 -10.04
CA LYS A 315 10.82 8.00 -10.29
C LYS A 315 10.89 8.32 -11.79
N ASP A 316 11.71 7.61 -12.54
CA ASP A 316 11.80 7.79 -14.00
C ASP A 316 10.50 7.36 -14.70
N LEU A 317 9.84 6.28 -14.24
CA LEU A 317 8.53 5.87 -14.74
C LEU A 317 7.43 6.92 -14.53
N GLN A 318 7.56 7.79 -13.52
CA GLN A 318 6.62 8.90 -13.29
C GLN A 318 6.73 9.99 -14.37
N ALA A 319 7.74 9.95 -15.25
CA ALA A 319 7.82 10.80 -16.43
C ALA A 319 7.11 10.22 -17.67
N SER A 320 6.50 9.02 -17.56
CA SER A 320 5.67 8.41 -18.60
C SER A 320 4.52 9.33 -19.00
N SER A 321 4.09 9.31 -20.26
CA SER A 321 2.89 10.01 -20.75
C SER A 321 1.57 9.32 -20.36
N ASP A 322 1.63 8.07 -19.91
CA ASP A 322 0.47 7.27 -19.49
C ASP A 322 0.12 7.58 -18.02
N PRO A 323 -1.07 8.16 -17.73
CA PRO A 323 -1.46 8.50 -16.36
C PRO A 323 -1.57 7.29 -15.43
N TYR A 324 -1.91 6.10 -15.97
CA TYR A 324 -1.96 4.86 -15.17
C TYR A 324 -0.57 4.45 -14.71
N MET A 325 0.43 4.57 -15.59
CA MET A 325 1.83 4.32 -15.25
C MET A 325 2.33 5.31 -14.19
N ILE A 326 2.04 6.60 -14.36
CA ILE A 326 2.48 7.64 -13.42
C ILE A 326 1.97 7.33 -12.02
N TYR A 327 0.66 7.08 -11.88
CA TYR A 327 0.08 6.75 -10.60
C TYR A 327 0.67 5.46 -10.02
N GLN A 328 0.78 4.40 -10.82
CA GLN A 328 1.29 3.12 -10.36
C GLN A 328 2.74 3.23 -9.87
N ALA A 329 3.57 3.97 -10.60
CA ALA A 329 4.95 4.24 -10.22
C ALA A 329 5.05 5.12 -8.97
N ALA A 330 4.18 6.11 -8.82
CA ALA A 330 4.10 6.94 -7.62
C ALA A 330 3.67 6.14 -6.38
N TYR A 331 2.70 5.23 -6.54
CA TYR A 331 2.28 4.31 -5.48
C TYR A 331 3.42 3.39 -5.05
N ALA A 332 4.08 2.72 -5.99
CA ALA A 332 5.24 1.87 -5.71
C ALA A 332 6.35 2.67 -5.00
N TYR A 333 6.61 3.88 -5.47
CA TYR A 333 7.62 4.77 -4.92
C TYR A 333 7.32 5.14 -3.47
N GLN A 334 6.06 5.48 -3.15
CA GLN A 334 5.65 5.73 -1.77
C GLN A 334 5.74 4.48 -0.91
N ALA A 335 5.29 3.31 -1.38
CA ALA A 335 5.43 2.06 -0.63
C ALA A 335 6.90 1.78 -0.26
N LEU A 336 7.83 1.95 -1.20
CA LEU A 336 9.26 1.75 -0.98
C LEU A 336 9.85 2.75 0.03
N GLN A 337 9.39 4.01 0.07
CA GLN A 337 9.82 4.98 1.09
C GLN A 337 9.45 4.58 2.53
N TYR A 338 8.43 3.74 2.70
CA TYR A 338 8.00 3.26 4.02
C TYR A 338 8.80 2.03 4.48
N ILE A 339 9.63 1.44 3.63
CA ILE A 339 10.56 0.36 3.96
C ILE A 339 11.93 0.94 4.26
N SER A 340 12.47 0.64 5.45
CA SER A 340 13.80 1.13 5.84
C SER A 340 14.90 0.37 5.10
N ASP A 341 15.88 1.09 4.56
CA ASP A 341 17.09 0.49 4.01
C ASP A 341 18.08 0.11 5.14
N ASP A 342 19.21 -0.50 4.77
CA ASP A 342 20.31 -0.85 5.68
C ASP A 342 21.21 0.34 6.03
N GLU A 343 20.82 1.56 5.62
CA GLU A 343 21.55 2.77 5.93
C GLU A 343 21.30 3.20 7.38
N THR A 344 22.39 3.42 8.12
CA THR A 344 22.28 3.98 9.47
C THR A 344 21.80 5.43 9.42
N ILE A 345 21.06 5.88 10.44
CA ILE A 345 20.60 7.29 10.61
C ILE A 345 21.75 8.29 10.35
N PHE A 346 22.97 7.88 10.72
CA PHE A 346 24.20 8.64 10.55
C PHE A 346 24.67 8.76 9.08
N GLN A 347 24.60 7.68 8.31
CA GLN A 347 24.93 7.68 6.87
C GLN A 347 23.90 8.49 6.05
N ALA A 348 22.60 8.41 6.41
CA ALA A 348 21.53 9.19 5.79
C ALA A 348 21.70 10.71 6.04
N THR A 349 22.12 11.08 7.26
CA THR A 349 22.36 12.49 7.67
C THR A 349 23.63 13.06 7.05
N LEU A 350 24.68 12.25 6.85
CA LEU A 350 25.93 12.65 6.18
C LEU A 350 25.76 12.94 4.68
N ARG A 351 24.76 12.33 4.03
CA ARG A 351 24.44 12.58 2.61
C ARG A 351 23.46 13.73 2.39
N ARG A 352 22.69 14.11 3.41
CA ARG A 352 21.66 15.16 3.34
C ARG A 352 21.79 16.09 4.54
N THR A 353 22.52 17.20 4.37
CA THR A 353 22.44 18.38 5.27
C THR A 353 21.05 19.04 5.19
N GLY A 354 20.02 18.30 5.59
CA GLY A 354 18.63 18.71 5.60
C GLY A 354 17.71 17.58 5.13
N LYS A 355 16.79 17.18 6.03
CA LYS A 355 15.66 16.24 5.85
C LYS A 355 15.93 14.79 6.30
N VAL A 356 15.81 14.57 7.60
CA VAL A 356 15.34 13.31 8.16
C VAL A 356 13.92 13.52 8.69
N VAL A 357 12.96 12.80 8.11
CA VAL A 357 11.62 12.65 8.68
C VAL A 357 11.64 11.34 9.48
N GLN A 358 11.70 11.47 10.81
CA GLN A 358 11.35 10.36 11.71
C GLN A 358 9.82 10.20 11.75
N GLY A 359 9.39 8.95 11.95
CA GLY A 359 8.01 8.48 11.86
C GLY A 359 7.99 7.35 10.84
N ILE A 360 7.76 6.10 11.22
CA ILE A 360 6.45 5.58 11.59
C ILE A 360 6.68 4.27 12.36
N SER A 361 6.44 4.25 13.67
CA SER A 361 6.13 2.99 14.38
C SER A 361 4.68 2.94 14.86
N GLY A 362 3.95 4.07 14.87
CA GLY A 362 2.58 4.14 15.39
C GLY A 362 1.46 3.71 14.42
N VAL A 363 1.67 3.76 13.10
CA VAL A 363 0.58 3.51 12.13
C VAL A 363 0.30 2.01 11.94
N VAL A 364 1.33 1.14 12.04
CA VAL A 364 1.19 -0.29 11.76
C VAL A 364 0.63 -1.08 12.95
N SER A 365 0.92 -0.68 14.20
CA SER A 365 0.35 -1.34 15.39
C SER A 365 -1.13 -0.97 15.63
N ALA A 366 -1.61 0.16 15.12
CA ALA A 366 -3.03 0.55 15.18
C ALA A 366 -3.92 -0.25 14.22
N VAL A 367 -3.34 -0.81 13.15
CA VAL A 367 -4.04 -1.61 12.13
C VAL A 367 -4.56 -2.94 12.68
N LYS A 368 -3.81 -3.62 13.58
CA LYS A 368 -4.24 -4.92 14.12
C LYS A 368 -5.37 -4.83 15.16
N ALA A 369 -5.67 -3.63 15.66
CA ALA A 369 -6.78 -3.38 16.60
C ALA A 369 -7.88 -2.47 16.02
N LEU A 370 -7.68 -1.95 14.79
CA LEU A 370 -8.55 -1.04 14.03
C LEU A 370 -9.34 -0.02 14.87
N ASP A 371 -8.61 0.77 15.64
CA ASP A 371 -9.13 2.03 16.16
C ASP A 371 -9.00 3.10 15.06
N LEU A 372 -10.07 3.28 14.28
CA LEU A 372 -10.13 4.27 13.19
C LEU A 372 -9.77 5.68 13.66
N ASN A 373 -10.15 6.06 14.88
CA ASN A 373 -9.85 7.40 15.39
C ASN A 373 -8.36 7.56 15.66
N ARG A 374 -7.71 6.55 16.27
CA ARG A 374 -6.25 6.54 16.44
C ARG A 374 -5.50 6.49 15.12
N PHE A 375 -6.03 5.77 14.13
CA PHE A 375 -5.46 5.73 12.80
C PHE A 375 -5.53 7.10 12.11
N LEU A 376 -6.70 7.75 12.12
CA LEU A 376 -6.88 9.11 11.57
C LEU A 376 -6.03 10.14 12.32
N GLN A 377 -5.90 10.02 13.65
CA GLN A 377 -5.00 10.84 14.44
C GLN A 377 -3.54 10.63 14.02
N GLY A 378 -3.10 9.39 13.86
CA GLY A 378 -1.76 9.05 13.37
C GLY A 378 -1.47 9.62 11.98
N LEU A 379 -2.44 9.59 11.07
CA LEU A 379 -2.33 10.25 9.76
C LEU A 379 -2.20 11.78 9.89
N GLY A 380 -2.96 12.40 10.80
CA GLY A 380 -2.87 13.82 11.09
C GLY A 380 -1.52 14.22 11.70
N ASP A 381 -0.95 13.38 12.57
CA ASP A 381 0.34 13.62 13.20
C ASP A 381 1.51 13.47 12.20
N LEU A 382 1.38 12.60 11.19
CA LEU A 382 2.32 12.52 10.07
C LEU A 382 2.34 13.79 9.21
N GLN A 383 1.21 14.50 9.09
CA GLN A 383 1.19 15.80 8.40
C GLN A 383 1.85 16.91 9.24
N LYS A 384 1.83 16.78 10.56
CA LYS A 384 2.36 17.80 11.48
C LYS A 384 3.89 17.78 11.59
N GLY A 385 4.54 16.64 11.32
CA GLY A 385 5.99 16.47 11.44
C GLY A 385 6.53 16.79 12.85
N PRO A 386 7.82 16.51 13.15
CA PRO A 386 8.46 17.17 14.29
C PRO A 386 8.48 18.68 13.99
N ALA A 387 8.19 19.49 15.00
CA ALA A 387 8.08 20.95 14.89
C ALA A 387 9.38 21.60 14.37
N ASP A 388 9.52 21.69 13.05
CA ASP A 388 10.49 22.51 12.35
C ASP A 388 9.89 22.96 11.00
N PRO A 389 9.35 24.19 10.90
CA PRO A 389 8.52 24.64 9.77
C PRO A 389 9.33 25.21 8.58
N GLY A 390 10.63 24.96 8.46
CA GLY A 390 11.49 25.69 7.52
C GLY A 390 11.39 25.33 6.03
N ASN A 391 11.49 24.05 5.62
CA ASN A 391 11.80 23.74 4.21
C ASN A 391 11.18 22.46 3.61
N ALA A 392 10.39 21.70 4.37
CA ALA A 392 9.68 20.52 3.87
C ALA A 392 8.18 20.76 3.70
N ILE A 393 7.58 21.52 4.63
CA ILE A 393 6.14 21.81 4.66
C ILE A 393 5.78 22.89 3.63
N VAL A 394 6.60 23.93 3.50
CA VAL A 394 6.39 25.01 2.50
C VAL A 394 6.44 24.44 1.09
N ALA A 395 7.45 23.63 0.74
CA ALA A 395 7.52 23.02 -0.59
C ALA A 395 6.36 22.04 -0.89
N ALA A 396 5.84 21.32 0.11
CA ALA A 396 4.72 20.40 -0.07
C ALA A 396 3.37 21.12 -0.14
N ASN A 397 3.19 22.19 0.65
CA ASN A 397 1.99 23.02 0.66
C ASN A 397 1.95 23.92 -0.58
N ASP A 398 3.08 24.49 -1.00
CA ASP A 398 3.18 25.28 -2.23
C ASP A 398 2.96 24.41 -3.47
N ALA A 399 3.52 23.20 -3.51
CA ALA A 399 3.22 22.24 -4.59
C ALA A 399 1.74 21.81 -4.59
N TYR A 400 1.13 21.64 -3.42
CA TYR A 400 -0.30 21.33 -3.29
C TYR A 400 -1.19 22.50 -3.71
N GLN A 401 -0.87 23.73 -3.29
CA GLN A 401 -1.61 24.93 -3.69
C GLN A 401 -1.41 25.25 -5.17
N HIS A 402 -0.21 25.05 -5.71
CA HIS A 402 0.06 25.18 -7.14
C HIS A 402 -0.73 24.13 -7.95
N ALA A 403 -0.67 22.86 -7.55
CA ALA A 403 -1.44 21.78 -8.19
C ALA A 403 -2.95 22.03 -8.12
N ARG A 404 -3.44 22.57 -6.99
CA ARG A 404 -4.84 22.99 -6.83
C ARG A 404 -5.20 24.13 -7.79
N THR A 405 -4.37 25.16 -7.89
CA THR A 405 -4.61 26.29 -8.82
C THR A 405 -4.52 25.87 -10.29
N LEU A 406 -3.68 24.89 -10.64
CA LEU A 406 -3.59 24.32 -11.99
C LEU A 406 -4.76 23.39 -12.31
N ALA A 407 -5.22 22.59 -11.33
CA ALA A 407 -6.41 21.76 -11.47
C ALA A 407 -7.68 22.62 -11.63
N GLU A 408 -7.74 23.76 -10.94
CA GLU A 408 -8.81 24.76 -11.07
C GLU A 408 -8.73 25.52 -12.41
N SER A 409 -7.54 25.64 -13.03
CA SER A 409 -7.34 26.32 -14.32
C SER A 409 -7.62 25.46 -15.56
N GLY A 410 -7.86 24.15 -15.40
CA GLY A 410 -8.19 23.24 -16.50
C GLY A 410 -7.01 22.90 -17.42
N GLN A 411 -5.78 23.17 -17.00
CA GLN A 411 -4.57 22.76 -17.74
C GLN A 411 -4.32 21.25 -17.63
N ASN A 412 -3.84 20.66 -18.73
CA ASN A 412 -3.64 19.24 -19.02
C ASN A 412 -3.61 18.29 -17.79
N LEU A 413 -4.50 17.28 -17.81
CA LEU A 413 -4.61 16.16 -16.86
C LEU A 413 -3.25 15.62 -16.37
N PHE A 414 -2.29 15.59 -17.28
CA PHE A 414 -0.93 15.13 -17.07
C PHE A 414 -0.14 15.95 -16.04
N GLU A 415 -0.18 17.28 -16.15
CA GLU A 415 0.60 18.17 -15.29
C GLU A 415 -0.02 18.25 -13.88
N SER A 416 -1.35 18.22 -13.79
CA SER A 416 -2.06 18.16 -12.50
C SER A 416 -1.72 16.89 -11.70
N LEU A 417 -1.65 15.72 -12.36
CA LEU A 417 -1.20 14.49 -11.72
C LEU A 417 0.26 14.58 -11.28
N LYS A 418 1.14 15.04 -12.17
CA LYS A 418 2.58 15.12 -11.91
C LYS A 418 2.91 16.07 -10.74
N GLU A 419 2.21 17.19 -10.62
CA GLU A 419 2.40 18.16 -9.53
C GLU A 419 1.82 17.67 -8.19
N GLY A 420 0.59 17.11 -8.22
CA GLY A 420 -0.08 16.56 -7.04
C GLY A 420 0.67 15.39 -6.40
N LEU A 421 1.47 14.68 -7.20
CA LEU A 421 2.24 13.54 -6.74
C LEU A 421 3.63 13.89 -6.16
N SER A 422 4.04 15.18 -6.12
CA SER A 422 5.39 15.65 -5.75
C SER A 422 6.14 14.83 -4.66
N PHE A 423 7.42 14.49 -4.92
CA PHE A 423 7.95 13.15 -4.63
C PHE A 423 9.15 13.07 -3.68
N GLY A 424 9.42 14.10 -2.87
CA GLY A 424 10.60 14.12 -2.01
C GLY A 424 10.42 13.49 -0.62
N CYS A 425 9.18 13.16 -0.22
CA CYS A 425 8.84 12.85 1.17
C CYS A 425 7.75 11.78 1.26
N LYS A 426 7.69 11.10 2.41
CA LYS A 426 6.60 10.17 2.77
C LYS A 426 5.28 10.92 2.77
N ARG A 427 4.31 10.44 2.01
CA ARG A 427 2.98 11.05 1.90
C ARG A 427 1.97 10.28 2.72
N THR A 428 1.03 10.98 3.33
CA THR A 428 0.00 10.38 4.20
C THR A 428 -1.09 9.64 3.42
N TRP A 429 -1.21 9.87 2.11
CA TRP A 429 -2.20 9.17 1.29
C TRP A 429 -1.88 7.68 1.14
N TYR A 430 -0.60 7.30 1.04
CA TYR A 430 -0.22 5.89 0.92
C TYR A 430 -0.70 5.04 2.10
N PRO A 431 -0.36 5.36 3.37
CA PRO A 431 -0.85 4.58 4.50
C PRO A 431 -2.38 4.68 4.64
N ALA A 432 -3.02 5.79 4.26
CA ALA A 432 -4.47 5.89 4.24
C ALA A 432 -5.09 4.88 3.25
N LEU A 433 -4.54 4.76 2.04
CA LEU A 433 -4.96 3.76 1.05
C LEU A 433 -4.71 2.32 1.52
N ARG A 434 -3.61 2.06 2.25
CA ARG A 434 -3.37 0.76 2.90
C ARG A 434 -4.45 0.45 3.95
N GLY A 435 -4.82 1.44 4.76
CA GLY A 435 -5.93 1.33 5.70
C GLY A 435 -7.26 0.99 5.00
N LEU A 436 -7.53 1.59 3.84
CA LEU A 436 -8.70 1.23 3.02
C LEU A 436 -8.64 -0.22 2.54
N ASP A 437 -7.49 -0.69 2.05
CA ASP A 437 -7.34 -2.06 1.56
C ASP A 437 -7.67 -3.10 2.66
N LEU A 438 -7.28 -2.83 3.91
CA LEU A 438 -7.57 -3.67 5.06
C LEU A 438 -9.07 -3.66 5.41
N LEU A 439 -9.69 -2.48 5.41
CA LEU A 439 -11.13 -2.35 5.66
C LEU A 439 -11.95 -3.09 4.59
N VAL A 440 -11.54 -3.04 3.32
CA VAL A 440 -12.16 -3.81 2.24
C VAL A 440 -11.97 -5.31 2.45
N GLN A 441 -10.77 -5.76 2.83
CA GLN A 441 -10.51 -7.17 3.12
C GLN A 441 -11.36 -7.71 4.27
N GLU A 442 -11.60 -6.90 5.30
CA GLU A 442 -12.43 -7.25 6.45
C GLU A 442 -13.93 -7.04 6.21
N GLY A 443 -14.34 -6.50 5.05
CA GLY A 443 -15.75 -6.23 4.77
C GLY A 443 -16.34 -5.01 5.50
N ARG A 444 -15.48 -4.15 6.06
CA ARG A 444 -15.86 -2.98 6.87
C ARG A 444 -16.09 -1.74 6.02
N LEU A 445 -17.07 -1.84 5.11
CA LEU A 445 -17.35 -0.84 4.09
C LEU A 445 -17.88 0.49 4.66
N VAL A 446 -18.54 0.46 5.81
CA VAL A 446 -18.98 1.68 6.53
C VAL A 446 -17.77 2.46 7.05
N GLU A 447 -16.79 1.78 7.65
CA GLU A 447 -15.54 2.39 8.10
C GLU A 447 -14.65 2.81 6.94
N PHE A 448 -14.65 2.06 5.83
CA PHE A 448 -13.98 2.43 4.59
C PHE A 448 -14.46 3.81 4.11
N GLU A 449 -15.77 4.02 4.01
CA GLU A 449 -16.35 5.31 3.63
C GLU A 449 -16.02 6.43 4.63
N LYS A 450 -16.12 6.14 5.93
CA LYS A 450 -15.75 7.11 6.98
C LYS A 450 -14.28 7.51 6.87
N LEU A 451 -13.38 6.59 6.56
CA LEU A 451 -11.96 6.88 6.38
C LEU A 451 -11.77 7.81 5.19
N ILE A 452 -12.40 7.53 4.04
CA ILE A 452 -12.32 8.38 2.84
C ILE A 452 -12.78 9.81 3.15
N ARG A 453 -13.95 9.97 3.78
CA ARG A 453 -14.54 11.27 4.09
C ARG A 453 -13.73 12.06 5.12
N LYS A 454 -13.07 11.39 6.08
CA LYS A 454 -12.33 12.03 7.18
C LYS A 454 -10.82 12.11 6.97
N ALA A 455 -10.27 11.43 5.97
CA ALA A 455 -8.83 11.41 5.74
C ALA A 455 -8.30 12.84 5.56
N PRO A 456 -7.17 13.19 6.21
CA PRO A 456 -6.60 14.52 6.07
C PRO A 456 -5.99 14.75 4.68
N CYS A 457 -5.74 13.68 3.92
CA CYS A 457 -5.34 13.69 2.51
C CYS A 457 -6.52 13.53 1.53
N ARG A 458 -7.77 13.72 1.97
CA ARG A 458 -8.95 13.48 1.11
C ARG A 458 -9.00 14.32 -0.17
N GLN A 459 -8.29 15.44 -0.21
CA GLN A 459 -8.15 16.33 -1.38
C GLN A 459 -6.83 16.11 -2.14
N ASP A 460 -6.02 15.13 -1.77
CA ASP A 460 -4.80 14.78 -2.49
C ASP A 460 -5.16 13.98 -3.76
N PRO A 461 -4.69 14.38 -4.96
CA PRO A 461 -5.03 13.68 -6.20
C PRO A 461 -4.66 12.20 -6.21
N ALA A 462 -3.54 11.84 -5.58
CA ALA A 462 -3.10 10.45 -5.48
C ALA A 462 -4.03 9.63 -4.59
N PHE A 463 -4.46 10.23 -3.48
CA PHE A 463 -5.43 9.58 -2.60
C PHE A 463 -6.74 9.32 -3.33
N GLN A 464 -7.29 10.34 -3.99
CA GLN A 464 -8.57 10.22 -4.67
C GLN A 464 -8.50 9.25 -5.86
N TRP A 465 -7.41 9.28 -6.65
CA TRP A 465 -7.15 8.27 -7.67
C TRP A 465 -7.16 6.85 -7.10
N GLY A 466 -6.46 6.64 -5.98
CA GLY A 466 -6.42 5.37 -5.30
C GLY A 466 -7.76 4.91 -4.73
N VAL A 467 -8.61 5.84 -4.28
CA VAL A 467 -9.98 5.57 -3.86
C VAL A 467 -10.85 5.15 -5.04
N CYS A 468 -10.80 5.89 -6.16
CA CYS A 468 -11.54 5.55 -7.37
C CYS A 468 -11.16 4.16 -7.89
N GLN A 469 -9.86 3.83 -7.89
CA GLN A 469 -9.39 2.48 -8.23
C GLN A 469 -10.06 1.40 -7.36
N ARG A 470 -10.04 1.56 -6.03
CA ARG A 470 -10.59 0.58 -5.08
C ARG A 470 -12.10 0.45 -5.21
N LEU A 471 -12.81 1.56 -5.40
CA LEU A 471 -14.25 1.54 -5.68
C LEU A 471 -14.56 0.83 -7.01
N GLY A 472 -13.75 1.05 -8.05
CA GLY A 472 -13.85 0.33 -9.32
C GLY A 472 -13.61 -1.18 -9.15
N GLU A 473 -12.58 -1.56 -8.39
CA GLU A 473 -12.29 -2.96 -8.05
C GLU A 473 -13.46 -3.62 -7.28
N ILE A 474 -14.09 -2.90 -6.33
CA ILE A 474 -15.30 -3.38 -5.64
C ILE A 474 -16.46 -3.53 -6.62
N ALA A 475 -16.71 -2.55 -7.48
CA ALA A 475 -17.84 -2.54 -8.41
C ALA A 475 -17.76 -3.65 -9.48
N VAL A 476 -16.56 -3.99 -9.95
CA VAL A 476 -16.35 -5.05 -10.95
C VAL A 476 -16.31 -6.45 -10.32
N SER A 477 -15.84 -6.56 -9.08
CA SER A 477 -15.66 -7.87 -8.43
C SER A 477 -16.99 -8.58 -8.17
N THR A 478 -17.18 -9.72 -8.82
CA THR A 478 -18.33 -10.61 -8.62
C THR A 478 -18.33 -11.32 -7.28
N LEU A 479 -17.29 -11.14 -6.46
CA LEU A 479 -17.26 -11.62 -5.08
C LEU A 479 -18.18 -10.79 -4.17
N TRP A 480 -18.45 -9.54 -4.55
CA TRP A 480 -19.39 -8.68 -3.83
C TRP A 480 -20.80 -8.83 -4.38
N ASP A 481 -21.79 -8.74 -3.49
CA ASP A 481 -23.19 -8.72 -3.87
C ASP A 481 -23.52 -7.51 -4.75
N SER A 482 -24.53 -7.65 -5.62
CA SER A 482 -24.96 -6.60 -6.55
C SER A 482 -25.24 -5.26 -5.85
N ASP A 483 -25.80 -5.28 -4.64
CA ASP A 483 -26.08 -4.08 -3.85
C ASP A 483 -24.80 -3.33 -3.45
N ILE A 484 -23.74 -4.06 -3.03
CA ILE A 484 -22.44 -3.47 -2.68
C ILE A 484 -21.74 -2.90 -3.92
N ARG A 485 -21.82 -3.62 -5.05
CA ARG A 485 -21.27 -3.17 -6.32
C ARG A 485 -21.98 -1.93 -6.84
N GLN A 486 -23.29 -1.85 -6.67
CA GLN A 486 -24.10 -0.66 -6.96
C GLN A 486 -23.72 0.50 -6.05
N CYS A 487 -23.55 0.27 -4.74
CA CYS A 487 -23.09 1.29 -3.79
C CYS A 487 -21.72 1.86 -4.20
N ALA A 488 -20.77 1.01 -4.57
CA ALA A 488 -19.46 1.47 -5.07
C ALA A 488 -19.58 2.31 -6.36
N THR A 489 -20.48 1.92 -7.27
CA THR A 489 -20.78 2.67 -8.50
C THR A 489 -21.40 4.05 -8.18
N LEU A 490 -22.33 4.10 -7.23
CA LEU A 490 -22.93 5.36 -6.77
C LEU A 490 -21.90 6.27 -6.10
N TYR A 491 -20.99 5.69 -5.31
CA TYR A 491 -19.97 6.47 -4.62
C TYR A 491 -18.93 7.05 -5.59
N LEU A 492 -18.55 6.32 -6.64
CA LEU A 492 -17.78 6.89 -7.76
C LEU A 492 -18.49 8.10 -8.39
N GLY A 493 -19.82 8.05 -8.51
CA GLY A 493 -20.61 9.17 -9.01
C GLY A 493 -20.61 10.38 -8.08
N GLU A 494 -20.61 10.17 -6.76
CA GLU A 494 -20.47 11.24 -5.76
C GLU A 494 -19.13 11.97 -5.88
N PHE A 495 -18.03 11.23 -6.07
CA PHE A 495 -16.69 11.79 -6.30
C PHE A 495 -16.65 12.77 -7.47
N TYR A 496 -17.42 12.49 -8.52
CA TYR A 496 -17.53 13.39 -9.67
C TYR A 496 -18.47 14.60 -9.42
N ARG A 497 -19.54 14.42 -8.64
CA ARG A 497 -20.56 15.47 -8.44
C ARG A 497 -20.17 16.48 -7.36
N ASP A 498 -19.60 16.02 -6.25
CA ASP A 498 -19.38 16.86 -5.07
C ASP A 498 -18.00 17.51 -5.04
N ASN A 499 -17.83 18.51 -5.90
CA ASN A 499 -16.62 19.33 -5.94
C ASN A 499 -16.40 20.16 -4.67
N VAL A 500 -17.41 20.32 -3.81
CA VAL A 500 -17.29 21.09 -2.56
C VAL A 500 -16.51 20.28 -1.52
N ILE A 501 -16.78 18.97 -1.43
CA ILE A 501 -16.13 18.07 -0.48
C ILE A 501 -14.77 17.61 -1.02
N TRP A 502 -14.76 17.13 -2.27
CA TRP A 502 -13.60 16.48 -2.87
C TRP A 502 -12.64 17.47 -3.54
N GLY A 503 -13.09 18.69 -3.81
CA GLY A 503 -12.34 19.64 -4.64
C GLY A 503 -12.43 19.29 -6.12
N ARG A 504 -12.22 20.28 -6.99
CA ARG A 504 -12.28 20.07 -8.44
C ARG A 504 -10.95 19.51 -8.93
N GLN A 505 -10.94 18.28 -9.42
CA GLN A 505 -9.74 17.65 -9.96
C GLN A 505 -9.96 17.10 -11.37
N ALA A 506 -9.46 17.83 -12.36
CA ALA A 506 -9.54 17.46 -13.76
C ALA A 506 -8.87 16.10 -14.08
N SER A 507 -7.96 15.63 -13.22
CA SER A 507 -7.25 14.36 -13.39
C SER A 507 -8.09 13.12 -13.09
N ILE A 508 -9.15 13.24 -12.31
CA ILE A 508 -9.94 12.09 -11.81
C ILE A 508 -11.15 11.81 -12.70
N GLU A 509 -11.69 12.84 -13.34
CA GLU A 509 -12.87 12.69 -14.19
C GLU A 509 -12.66 11.63 -15.29
N PRO A 510 -11.50 11.58 -15.99
CA PRO A 510 -11.28 10.57 -17.02
C PRO A 510 -11.13 9.15 -16.46
N LEU A 511 -10.58 9.01 -15.25
CA LEU A 511 -10.52 7.72 -14.56
C LEU A 511 -11.93 7.21 -14.23
N ILE A 512 -12.77 8.05 -13.63
CA ILE A 512 -14.17 7.71 -13.32
C ILE A 512 -14.93 7.34 -14.60
N HIS A 513 -14.74 8.11 -15.67
CA HIS A 513 -15.35 7.81 -16.97
C HIS A 513 -14.90 6.44 -17.51
N CYS A 514 -13.60 6.11 -17.42
CA CYS A 514 -13.11 4.80 -17.85
C CYS A 514 -13.70 3.66 -17.03
N ILE A 515 -13.78 3.81 -15.70
CA ILE A 515 -14.39 2.80 -14.80
C ILE A 515 -15.85 2.59 -15.16
N PHE A 516 -16.65 3.66 -15.33
CA PHE A 516 -18.05 3.50 -15.74
C PHE A 516 -18.18 2.87 -17.11
N SER A 517 -17.34 3.24 -18.08
CA SER A 517 -17.34 2.61 -19.40
C SER A 517 -17.11 1.11 -19.32
N GLU A 518 -16.22 0.64 -18.44
CA GLU A 518 -15.99 -0.78 -18.21
C GLU A 518 -17.19 -1.45 -17.53
N LEU A 519 -17.76 -0.80 -16.51
CA LEU A 519 -18.93 -1.31 -15.78
C LEU A 519 -20.19 -1.41 -16.66
N THR A 520 -20.34 -0.60 -17.72
CA THR A 520 -21.45 -0.78 -18.68
C THR A 520 -21.39 -2.11 -19.43
N GLY A 521 -20.22 -2.75 -19.50
CA GLY A 521 -20.04 -4.10 -20.06
C GLY A 521 -20.27 -5.23 -19.06
N SER A 522 -20.63 -4.92 -17.81
CA SER A 522 -20.91 -5.91 -16.76
C SER A 522 -22.09 -6.81 -17.13
N SER A 523 -22.00 -8.11 -16.79
CA SER A 523 -23.12 -9.06 -16.90
C SER A 523 -24.25 -8.77 -15.91
N ASP A 524 -23.97 -8.01 -14.85
CA ASP A 524 -24.96 -7.54 -13.89
C ASP A 524 -25.71 -6.32 -14.45
N VAL A 525 -26.99 -6.54 -14.78
CA VAL A 525 -27.86 -5.52 -15.40
C VAL A 525 -28.07 -4.31 -14.50
N ILE A 526 -28.10 -4.49 -13.17
CA ILE A 526 -28.31 -3.39 -12.23
C ILE A 526 -27.06 -2.49 -12.21
N VAL A 527 -25.89 -3.10 -12.07
CA VAL A 527 -24.61 -2.36 -12.07
C VAL A 527 -24.37 -1.69 -13.42
N ALA A 528 -24.60 -2.40 -14.53
CA ALA A 528 -24.45 -1.85 -15.88
C ALA A 528 -25.42 -0.70 -16.15
N GLY A 529 -26.68 -0.82 -15.72
CA GLY A 529 -27.69 0.23 -15.83
C GLY A 529 -27.30 1.49 -15.08
N HIS A 530 -26.89 1.36 -13.82
CA HIS A 530 -26.44 2.50 -13.01
C HIS A 530 -25.18 3.16 -13.60
N ALA A 531 -24.19 2.37 -14.02
CA ALA A 531 -22.98 2.90 -14.66
C ALA A 531 -23.32 3.69 -15.94
N LEU A 532 -24.28 3.20 -16.73
CA LEU A 532 -24.75 3.88 -17.93
C LEU A 532 -25.45 5.21 -17.60
N GLU A 533 -26.32 5.24 -16.60
CA GLU A 533 -26.98 6.46 -16.12
C GLU A 533 -25.95 7.50 -15.66
N GLN A 534 -24.98 7.07 -14.84
CA GLN A 534 -23.89 7.95 -14.42
C GLN A 534 -23.12 8.50 -15.63
N LEU A 535 -22.74 7.64 -16.57
CA LEU A 535 -21.97 8.01 -17.75
C LEU A 535 -22.72 8.98 -18.70
N GLN A 536 -24.05 8.85 -18.82
CA GLN A 536 -24.89 9.80 -19.55
C GLN A 536 -24.92 11.17 -18.85
N GLU A 537 -25.00 11.18 -17.53
CA GLU A 537 -24.91 12.42 -16.73
C GLU A 537 -23.54 13.10 -16.89
N LEU A 538 -22.44 12.31 -16.91
CA LEU A 538 -21.08 12.81 -17.18
C LEU A 538 -20.99 13.45 -18.58
N LYS A 539 -21.45 12.75 -19.61
CA LYS A 539 -21.39 13.21 -21.02
C LYS A 539 -22.12 14.54 -21.24
N THR A 540 -23.22 14.76 -20.52
CA THR A 540 -23.97 16.02 -20.61
C THR A 540 -23.13 17.22 -20.13
N LYS A 541 -22.18 17.01 -19.22
CA LYS A 541 -21.22 18.02 -18.74
C LYS A 541 -19.93 18.11 -19.57
N GLN A 542 -19.55 17.02 -20.27
CA GLN A 542 -18.24 16.85 -20.92
C GLN A 542 -18.19 17.23 -22.41
N LEU A 543 -19.27 17.80 -22.98
CA LEU A 543 -19.35 18.28 -24.38
C LEU A 543 -18.31 19.35 -24.79
N LEU A 544 -17.29 19.62 -23.98
CA LEU A 544 -16.19 20.57 -24.23
C LEU A 544 -14.78 19.95 -24.22
N SER A 545 -14.61 18.64 -24.02
CA SER A 545 -13.28 18.01 -24.04
C SER A 545 -13.29 16.64 -24.70
N GLN A 546 -12.81 16.56 -25.94
CA GLN A 546 -12.55 15.30 -26.63
C GLN A 546 -11.15 14.81 -26.25
N ASN A 547 -11.07 13.67 -25.57
CA ASN A 547 -9.84 12.88 -25.52
C ASN A 547 -10.18 11.39 -25.59
N ASN A 548 -9.52 10.70 -26.52
CA ASN A 548 -9.56 9.24 -26.64
C ASN A 548 -8.93 8.63 -25.38
N THR A 549 -9.74 8.01 -24.54
CA THR A 549 -9.26 7.36 -23.32
C THR A 549 -8.91 5.90 -23.61
N SER A 550 -7.68 5.52 -23.29
CA SER A 550 -7.24 4.13 -23.21
C SER A 550 -8.04 3.40 -22.13
N SER A 551 -8.41 2.14 -22.38
CA SER A 551 -9.09 1.28 -21.41
C SER A 551 -8.30 1.22 -20.10
N TYR A 552 -8.99 1.42 -18.98
CA TYR A 552 -8.43 1.33 -17.65
C TYR A 552 -8.18 -0.14 -17.28
N PRO A 553 -6.96 -0.52 -16.86
CA PRO A 553 -6.73 -1.88 -16.40
C PRO A 553 -7.21 -2.05 -14.95
N ILE A 554 -8.49 -2.35 -14.74
CA ILE A 554 -8.98 -2.80 -13.43
C ILE A 554 -8.39 -4.19 -13.13
N ALA A 555 -7.71 -4.31 -12.00
CA ALA A 555 -7.10 -5.57 -11.56
C ALA A 555 -8.06 -6.31 -10.61
N VAL A 556 -9.09 -6.96 -11.17
CA VAL A 556 -9.97 -7.84 -10.39
C VAL A 556 -9.54 -9.29 -10.58
N THR A 557 -9.26 -9.98 -9.49
CA THR A 557 -9.15 -11.45 -9.50
C THR A 557 -10.56 -12.02 -9.52
N LEU A 558 -10.99 -12.50 -10.68
CA LEU A 558 -12.25 -13.25 -10.79
C LEU A 558 -12.03 -14.69 -10.32
N PRO A 559 -13.03 -15.30 -9.66
CA PRO A 559 -12.97 -16.71 -9.35
C PRO A 559 -12.79 -17.54 -10.63
N PRO A 560 -12.08 -18.68 -10.56
CA PRO A 560 -11.89 -19.55 -11.72
C PRO A 560 -13.25 -20.03 -12.23
N GLN A 561 -13.53 -19.81 -13.52
CA GLN A 561 -14.77 -20.26 -14.17
C GLN A 561 -14.79 -21.77 -14.44
N ALA A 562 -13.61 -22.40 -14.47
CA ALA A 562 -13.42 -23.82 -14.69
C ALA A 562 -12.42 -24.39 -13.67
N SER A 563 -12.41 -25.71 -13.49
CA SER A 563 -11.46 -26.40 -12.61
C SER A 563 -10.69 -27.50 -13.35
N PRO A 564 -9.90 -27.16 -14.38
CA PRO A 564 -9.18 -28.13 -15.20
C PRO A 564 -8.17 -29.00 -14.42
N LEU A 565 -7.48 -28.43 -13.42
CA LEU A 565 -6.55 -29.20 -12.58
C LEU A 565 -7.29 -30.17 -11.68
N LEU A 566 -8.38 -29.75 -11.05
CA LEU A 566 -9.21 -30.66 -10.25
C LEU A 566 -9.78 -31.80 -11.09
N GLU A 567 -10.28 -31.51 -12.29
CA GLU A 567 -10.78 -32.53 -13.21
C GLU A 567 -9.67 -33.52 -13.56
N TYR A 568 -8.48 -33.02 -13.90
CA TYR A 568 -7.31 -33.86 -14.18
C TYR A 568 -6.94 -34.75 -12.99
N VAL A 569 -6.84 -34.20 -11.78
CA VAL A 569 -6.46 -34.92 -10.56
C VAL A 569 -7.50 -35.99 -10.20
N GLN A 570 -8.79 -35.68 -10.31
CA GLN A 570 -9.86 -36.64 -9.99
C GLN A 570 -10.01 -37.75 -11.03
N ASN A 571 -9.67 -37.48 -12.29
CA ASN A 571 -9.66 -38.49 -13.36
C ASN A 571 -8.41 -39.38 -13.32
N ASN A 572 -7.34 -38.94 -12.65
CA ASN A 572 -6.08 -39.67 -12.49
C ASN A 572 -5.71 -39.83 -11.01
N PRO A 573 -6.54 -40.52 -10.20
CA PRO A 573 -6.29 -40.63 -8.77
C PRO A 573 -5.01 -41.41 -8.48
N ASP A 574 -4.27 -40.97 -7.46
CA ASP A 574 -3.10 -41.70 -6.98
C ASP A 574 -3.47 -43.08 -6.40
N VAL A 575 -2.46 -43.94 -6.30
CA VAL A 575 -2.63 -45.31 -5.81
C VAL A 575 -3.19 -45.33 -4.39
N GLU A 576 -2.81 -44.38 -3.54
CA GLU A 576 -3.28 -44.32 -2.15
C GLU A 576 -4.78 -43.99 -2.07
N THR A 577 -5.28 -43.10 -2.91
CA THR A 577 -6.71 -42.77 -3.03
C THR A 577 -7.51 -43.99 -3.48
N ILE A 578 -6.98 -44.77 -4.42
CA ILE A 578 -7.59 -46.03 -4.87
C ILE A 578 -7.61 -47.05 -3.72
N LEU A 579 -6.50 -47.21 -3.00
CA LEU A 579 -6.38 -48.15 -1.87
C LEU A 579 -7.33 -47.79 -0.72
N ARG A 580 -7.49 -46.50 -0.39
CA ARG A 580 -8.43 -46.03 0.63
C ARG A 580 -9.88 -46.38 0.28
N ARG A 581 -10.30 -46.12 -0.97
CA ARG A 581 -11.64 -46.51 -1.46
C ARG A 581 -11.86 -48.02 -1.35
N LEU A 582 -10.85 -48.83 -1.66
CA LEU A 582 -10.93 -50.28 -1.54
C LEU A 582 -10.99 -50.76 -0.07
N ARG A 583 -10.27 -50.11 0.85
CA ARG A 583 -10.29 -50.43 2.29
C ARG A 583 -11.65 -50.15 2.93
N ARG A 584 -12.32 -49.05 2.57
CA ARG A 584 -13.67 -48.71 3.08
C ARG A 584 -14.79 -49.56 2.49
N LYS A 585 -14.64 -50.01 1.24
CA LYS A 585 -15.59 -50.93 0.60
C LYS A 585 -15.43 -52.39 1.04
N ARG A 586 -14.37 -52.73 1.79
CA ARG A 586 -14.29 -54.05 2.43
C ARG A 586 -15.36 -54.09 3.53
N PRO A 587 -16.32 -55.03 3.46
CA PRO A 587 -17.21 -55.25 4.59
C PRO A 587 -16.34 -55.58 5.82
N LYS A 588 -16.63 -54.92 6.95
CA LYS A 588 -16.11 -55.38 8.24
C LYS A 588 -16.50 -56.84 8.35
N LYS A 589 -15.50 -57.71 8.43
CA LYS A 589 -15.74 -59.12 8.72
C LYS A 589 -16.40 -59.09 10.10
N ASP A 590 -17.67 -59.47 10.17
CA ASP A 590 -18.35 -59.60 11.46
C ASP A 590 -17.50 -60.52 12.32
N ASP A 591 -17.04 -60.01 13.46
CA ASP A 591 -16.55 -60.82 14.56
C ASP A 591 -17.77 -61.58 15.10
N GLN A 592 -18.15 -62.66 14.40
CA GLN A 592 -18.86 -63.78 14.99
C GLN A 592 -17.78 -64.79 15.38
N ASP A 593 -17.33 -64.70 16.63
CA ASP A 593 -16.93 -65.85 17.45
C ASP A 593 -17.49 -65.65 18.87
#